data_AF-A0A1Q6NM79-F1
#
_entry.id   AF-A0A1Q6NM79-F1
#
_cell.length_a   1.000
_cell.length_b   1.000
_cell.length_c   1.000
_cell.angle_alpha   90.00
_cell.angle_beta   90.00
_cell.angle_gamma   90.00
#
_symmetry.space_group_name_H-M   'P 1'
#
loop_
_entity.id
_entity.type
_entity.pdbx_description
1 polymer ?
#
loop_
_entity_poly.entity_id
_entity_poly.type
_entity_poly.pdbx_seq_one_letter_code
_entity_poly.pdbx_strand_id
1 'polypeptide(L)' 'MCNLSQGIKEQAYVEGTENGIAIGKQEGITIGKREGIAETIVKMYRKGYEAEQISDILDMEVEEVREIIENE' A
#
# COMPACT_ATOMS: atom_id res chain seq x y z
N MET A 1 -43.26 -13.44 10.83
CA MET A 1 -42.47 -12.80 11.91
C MET A 1 -41.01 -13.05 11.60
N CYS A 2 -40.24 -12.03 11.25
CA CYS A 2 -38.78 -12.18 11.15
C CYS A 2 -38.22 -12.25 12.57
N ASN A 3 -37.45 -13.30 12.86
CA ASN A 3 -36.77 -13.45 14.13
C ASN A 3 -35.63 -12.42 14.21
N LEU A 4 -35.65 -11.57 15.24
CA LEU A 4 -34.62 -10.55 15.50
C LEU A 4 -33.19 -11.12 15.45
N SER A 5 -33.02 -12.39 15.85
CA SER A 5 -31.75 -13.11 15.79
C SER A 5 -31.26 -13.45 14.38
N GLN A 6 -32.15 -13.59 13.39
CA GLN A 6 -31.76 -13.79 11.99
C GLN A 6 -31.26 -12.47 11.38
N GLY A 7 -31.93 -11.35 11.68
CA GLY A 7 -31.51 -10.02 11.20
C GLY A 7 -30.12 -9.61 11.72
N ILE A 8 -29.81 -9.91 12.99
CA ILE A 8 -28.47 -9.63 13.57
C ILE A 8 -27.38 -10.48 12.91
N LYS A 9 -27.66 -11.75 12.60
CA LYS A 9 -26.69 -12.63 11.90
C LYS A 9 -26.42 -12.17 10.48
N GLU A 10 -27.47 -11.78 9.75
CA GLU A 10 -27.34 -11.23 8.39
C GLU A 10 -26.55 -9.93 8.38
N GLN A 11 -26.84 -9.01 9.31
CA GLN A 11 -26.08 -7.75 9.45
C GLN A 11 -24.60 -8.00 9.77
N ALA A 12 -24.29 -8.87 10.73
CA ALA A 12 -22.91 -9.19 11.09
C ALA A 12 -22.14 -9.84 9.93
N TYR A 13 -22.80 -10.68 9.11
CA TYR A 13 -22.19 -11.29 7.94
C TYR A 13 -21.90 -10.26 6.84
N VAL A 14 -22.84 -9.34 6.58
CA VAL A 14 -22.66 -8.24 5.61
C VAL A 14 -21.53 -7.32 6.06
N GLU A 15 -21.56 -6.87 7.32
CA GLU A 15 -20.53 -5.98 7.89
C GLU A 15 -19.15 -6.63 7.87
N GLY A 16 -19.04 -7.91 8.26
CA GLY A 16 -17.78 -8.64 8.18
C GLY A 16 -17.24 -8.78 6.75
N THR A 17 -18.13 -8.99 5.78
CA THR A 17 -17.75 -9.10 4.35
C THR A 17 -17.26 -7.76 3.80
N GLU A 18 -18.00 -6.69 4.07
CA GLU A 18 -17.65 -5.33 3.63
C GLU A 18 -16.32 -4.88 4.25
N ASN A 19 -16.13 -5.10 5.55
CA ASN A 19 -14.87 -4.79 6.24
C ASN A 19 -13.69 -5.59 5.68
N GLY A 20 -13.87 -6.89 5.40
CA GLY A 20 -12.83 -7.72 4.80
C GLY A 20 -12.40 -7.24 3.41
N ILE A 21 -13.37 -6.87 2.56
CA ILE A 21 -13.09 -6.32 1.22
C ILE A 21 -12.37 -4.96 1.32
N ALA A 22 -12.81 -4.09 2.23
CA ALA A 22 -12.21 -2.79 2.44
C ALA A 22 -10.74 -2.90 2.87
N ILE A 23 -10.44 -3.77 3.85
CA ILE A 23 -9.07 -4.03 4.31
C ILE A 23 -8.21 -4.60 3.19
N GLY A 24 -8.67 -5.66 2.51
CA GLY A 24 -7.89 -6.29 1.45
C GLY A 24 -7.60 -5.35 0.27
N LYS A 25 -8.56 -4.49 -0.09
CA LYS A 25 -8.35 -3.47 -1.12
C LYS A 25 -7.33 -2.41 -0.67
N GLN A 26 -7.41 -1.95 0.57
CA GLN A 26 -6.49 -0.95 1.11
C GLN A 26 -5.07 -1.49 1.22
N GLU A 27 -4.90 -2.72 1.71
CA GLU A 27 -3.61 -3.41 1.77
C GLU A 27 -3.00 -3.60 0.38
N GLY A 28 -3.79 -4.09 -0.59
CA GLY A 28 -3.33 -4.27 -1.96
C GLY A 28 -2.90 -2.97 -2.64
N ILE A 29 -3.65 -1.88 -2.46
CA ILE A 29 -3.27 -0.55 -2.98
C ILE A 29 -1.97 -0.07 -2.34
N THR A 30 -1.79 -0.30 -1.04
CA THR A 30 -0.62 0.15 -0.28
C THR A 30 0.64 -0.61 -0.71
N ILE A 31 0.55 -1.94 -0.85
CA ILE A 31 1.66 -2.79 -1.31
C ILE A 31 2.03 -2.43 -2.75
N GLY A 32 1.05 -2.38 -3.67
CA GLY A 32 1.33 -2.08 -5.08
C GLY A 32 1.91 -0.68 -5.29
N LYS A 33 1.50 0.31 -4.49
CA LYS A 33 2.13 1.63 -4.49
C LYS A 33 3.59 1.58 -4.03
N ARG A 34 3.88 0.86 -2.94
CA ARG A 34 5.25 0.71 -2.43
C ARG A 34 6.17 0.00 -3.43
N GLU A 35 5.71 -1.11 -4.01
CA GLU A 35 6.48 -1.85 -5.02
C GLU A 35 6.75 -0.99 -6.26
N GLY A 36 5.76 -0.25 -6.75
CA GLY A 36 5.94 0.64 -7.90
C GLY A 36 6.87 1.83 -7.62
N ILE A 37 6.83 2.39 -6.40
CA ILE A 37 7.77 3.43 -5.97
C ILE A 37 9.19 2.87 -5.89
N ALA A 38 9.37 1.69 -5.30
CA ALA A 38 10.67 1.05 -5.20
C ALA A 38 11.30 0.78 -6.58
N GLU A 39 10.55 0.19 -7.52
CA GLU A 39 11.03 -0.03 -8.90
C GLU A 39 11.41 1.29 -9.59
N THR A 40 10.66 2.36 -9.32
CA THR A 40 10.94 3.69 -9.88
C THR A 40 12.25 4.26 -9.33
N ILE A 41 12.47 4.19 -8.01
CA ILE A 41 13.68 4.64 -7.32
C ILE A 41 14.91 3.93 -7.91
N VAL A 42 14.85 2.59 -7.93
CA VAL A 42 15.86 1.71 -8.53
C VAL A 42 16.21 2.12 -9.96
N LYS A 43 15.19 2.35 -10.78
CA LYS A 43 15.37 2.67 -12.20
C LYS A 43 15.99 4.05 -12.40
N MET A 44 15.67 5.01 -11.53
CA MET A 44 16.30 6.32 -11.53
C MET A 44 17.76 6.22 -11.09
N TYR A 45 18.05 5.49 -10.02
CA TYR A 45 19.41 5.27 -9.55
C TYR A 45 20.29 4.60 -10.63
N ARG A 46 19.78 3.55 -11.30
CA ARG A 46 20.45 2.90 -12.45
C ARG A 46 20.69 3.82 -13.64
N LYS A 47 19.96 4.93 -13.75
CA LYS A 47 20.18 5.98 -14.77
C LYS A 47 21.21 7.03 -14.34
N GLY A 48 21.79 6.90 -13.15
CA GLY A 48 22.80 7.80 -12.61
C GLY A 48 22.25 9.00 -11.85
N TYR A 49 21.00 8.91 -11.35
CA TYR A 49 20.49 9.90 -10.40
C TYR A 49 21.01 9.58 -9.00
N GLU A 50 21.45 10.61 -8.27
CA GLU A 50 21.84 10.48 -6.87
C GLU A 50 20.61 10.32 -5.96
N ALA A 51 20.78 9.70 -4.79
CA ALA A 51 19.68 9.45 -3.85
C ALA A 51 18.98 10.75 -3.42
N GLU A 52 19.74 11.83 -3.24
CA GLU A 52 19.26 13.17 -2.90
C GLU A 52 18.36 13.73 -4.02
N GLN A 53 18.70 13.51 -5.29
CA GLN A 53 17.89 13.97 -6.41
C GLN A 53 16.59 13.17 -6.54
N ILE A 54 16.64 11.87 -6.27
CA ILE A 54 15.47 11.00 -6.30
C ILE A 54 14.51 11.37 -5.17
N SER A 55 15.05 11.63 -3.97
CA SER A 55 14.31 12.13 -2.80
C SER A 55 13.57 13.43 -3.12
N ASP A 56 14.25 14.43 -3.69
CA ASP A 56 13.63 15.69 -4.10
C ASP A 56 12.53 15.51 -5.16
N ILE A 57 12.72 14.58 -6.11
CA ILE A 57 11.74 14.33 -7.19
C ILE A 57 10.49 13.61 -6.68
N LEU A 58 10.66 12.67 -5.73
CA LEU A 58 9.59 11.83 -5.23
C LEU A 58 8.95 12.37 -3.94
N ASP A 59 9.47 13.46 -3.38
CA ASP A 59 9.04 14.03 -2.09
C ASP A 59 9.10 12.97 -0.97
N MET A 60 10.25 12.28 -0.89
CA MET A 60 10.53 11.19 0.05
C MET A 60 11.80 11.49 0.84
N GLU A 61 11.95 10.90 2.02
CA GLU A 61 13.19 11.03 2.79
C GLU A 61 14.36 10.33 2.07
N VAL A 62 15.54 10.95 2.11
CA VAL A 62 16.77 10.41 1.50
C VAL A 62 17.09 9.03 2.05
N GLU A 63 16.87 8.83 3.34
CA GLU A 63 17.11 7.58 4.05
C GLU A 63 16.23 6.45 3.50
N GLU A 64 14.95 6.71 3.22
CA GLU A 64 14.04 5.72 2.63
C GLU A 64 14.46 5.35 1.21
N VAL A 65 14.88 6.35 0.42
CA VAL A 65 15.40 6.12 -0.94
C VAL A 65 16.66 5.26 -0.90
N ARG A 66 17.58 5.53 0.04
CA ARG A 66 18.80 4.73 0.22
C ARG A 66 18.50 3.30 0.67
N GLU A 67 17.60 3.13 1.63
CA GLU A 67 17.19 1.81 2.09
C GLU A 67 16.62 0.96 0.95
N ILE A 68 15.84 1.56 0.05
CA ILE A 68 15.29 0.88 -1.13
C ILE A 68 16.41 0.49 -2.12
N ILE A 69 17.38 1.37 -2.36
CA ILE A 69 18.50 1.09 -3.26
C ILE A 69 19.44 0.02 -2.69
N GLU A 70 19.69 0.03 -1.37
CA GLU A 70 20.57 -0.92 -0.68
C GLU A 70 19.96 -2.32 -0.55
N ASN A 71 18.63 -2.42 -0.53
CA ASN A 71 17.89 -3.68 -0.45
C ASN A 71 17.51 -4.26 -1.82
N GLU A 72 17.98 -3.69 -2.93
CA GLU A 72 17.83 -4.27 -4.27
C GLU A 72 18.90 -5.33 -4.60
#